data_AF-A0AAV3ZZZ3-F1
#
_entry.id   AF-A0AAV3ZZZ3-F1
#
_cell.length_a   1.000
_cell.length_b   1.000
_cell.length_c   1.000
_cell.angle_alpha   90.00
_cell.angle_beta   90.00
_cell.angle_gamma   90.00
#
_symmetry.space_group_name_H-M   'P 1'
#
loop_
_entity.id
_entity.type
_entity.pdbx_description
1 polymer ?
#
loop_
_entity_poly.entity_id
_entity_poly.type
_entity_poly.pdbx_seq_one_letter_code
_entity_poly.pdbx_strand_id
1 'polypeptide(L)'
;MHDIILKPARWLSDRVNAAPALNRKWGMDGSGVKHLALEPKMISVVVQSPFIEPRPKLAKSLRPTYWYRVFVSLNLRGHNATEPPQGEQSTKPIVSNKTCSTEMDLLLLDKHLKDLVRELPSYRKAYKRKQREEKLLAEMRKQKAIRKEKEQRDKAVKEENERRERCGRPYTVAIALPGSILDNAQSLELRAYVAGQVARAAAVFNVDEIVIFDENYNAKQDVTEFSGLKRSDRGNTQLFHILQYLECPQYLRKAFFPYHKDLVHAGLLNPLDIPHHLRETDISEYREGVTLDKPVKPGKGAYANVGLKKDVILNMAIPPSQRVTVKLTDQTTEKKNLQGVAVSPNEPRESAGLYWGYTVRLASCLSQVFAASPHPGGYDLTIGTSERGQEVAEVDLPSFKHGIIVFGGLKGLEASVEADDEIKTDDPSEIFQHYLNVCPQQGSRTIRTEEALLIALSALSPKIKLANKGIGTLGQTR
;
A
#
# COMPACT_ATOMS: atom_id res chain seq x y z
N MET A 1 14.54 14.80 -28.93
CA MET A 1 13.11 15.06 -29.19
C MET A 1 12.61 13.96 -30.12
N HIS A 2 11.68 13.08 -29.82
CA HIS A 2 10.65 13.01 -28.79
C HIS A 2 10.25 11.52 -28.58
N ASP A 3 9.92 11.20 -27.34
CA ASP A 3 8.81 10.37 -26.84
C ASP A 3 8.41 9.02 -27.46
N ILE A 4 8.34 8.08 -26.51
CA ILE A 4 7.62 6.81 -26.49
C ILE A 4 6.18 7.09 -26.02
N ILE A 5 5.14 6.67 -26.76
CA ILE A 5 3.85 6.19 -26.23
C ILE A 5 3.29 5.09 -27.18
N LEU A 6 2.67 4.09 -26.56
CA LEU A 6 2.16 2.82 -27.11
C LEU A 6 0.66 2.84 -27.53
N LYS A 7 0.33 1.87 -28.41
CA LYS A 7 -0.98 1.20 -28.74
C LYS A 7 -1.87 1.84 -29.84
N PRO A 8 -2.84 1.12 -30.46
CA PRO A 8 -2.91 -0.30 -30.92
C PRO A 8 -3.58 -0.46 -32.33
N ALA A 9 -3.47 -1.64 -32.99
CA ALA A 9 -4.45 -2.25 -33.96
C ALA A 9 -3.76 -3.28 -34.88
N ARG A 10 -4.13 -4.57 -34.82
CA ARG A 10 -5.01 -5.29 -35.78
C ARG A 10 -4.45 -5.46 -37.20
N TRP A 11 -3.99 -6.69 -37.50
CA TRP A 11 -4.11 -7.49 -38.73
C TRP A 11 -3.09 -8.66 -38.61
N LEU A 12 -3.37 -9.96 -38.73
CA LEU A 12 -4.46 -10.74 -39.31
C LEU A 12 -4.99 -11.76 -38.29
N SER A 13 -6.28 -11.68 -37.99
CA SER A 13 -7.11 -12.88 -37.86
C SER A 13 -7.56 -13.25 -39.26
N ASP A 14 -7.20 -14.43 -39.75
CA ASP A 14 -8.06 -15.18 -40.65
C ASP A 14 -7.59 -16.64 -40.66
N ARG A 15 -8.55 -17.56 -40.42
CA ARG A 15 -8.43 -19.02 -40.22
C ARG A 15 -8.46 -19.53 -38.77
N VAL A 16 -9.39 -18.98 -37.99
CA VAL A 16 -10.27 -19.81 -37.13
C VAL A 16 -11.56 -19.98 -37.91
N ASN A 17 -11.73 -21.12 -38.60
CA ASN A 17 -13.00 -21.70 -39.05
C ASN A 17 -12.72 -22.93 -39.92
N ALA A 18 -12.54 -24.08 -39.27
CA ALA A 18 -12.85 -25.42 -39.80
C ALA A 18 -12.44 -26.48 -38.76
N ALA A 19 -13.21 -26.59 -37.68
CA ALA A 19 -13.29 -27.83 -36.92
C ALA A 19 -14.79 -28.18 -36.83
N PRO A 20 -15.24 -29.28 -37.45
CA PRO A 20 -16.65 -29.68 -37.38
C PRO A 20 -17.01 -30.07 -35.95
N ALA A 21 -18.22 -29.66 -35.58
CA ALA A 21 -18.87 -29.93 -34.32
C ALA A 21 -18.88 -31.42 -33.95
N LEU A 22 -18.56 -31.70 -32.69
CA LEU A 22 -19.09 -32.86 -31.97
C LEU A 22 -19.30 -32.46 -30.51
N ASN A 23 -20.57 -32.21 -30.20
CA ASN A 23 -21.14 -31.95 -28.88
C ASN A 23 -20.41 -32.70 -27.76
N ARG A 24 -20.02 -31.98 -26.69
CA ARG A 24 -19.83 -32.59 -25.37
C ARG A 24 -20.54 -31.76 -24.31
N LYS A 25 -21.67 -32.30 -23.86
CA LYS A 25 -22.28 -31.97 -22.57
C LYS A 25 -21.25 -32.24 -21.47
N TRP A 26 -21.13 -31.30 -20.54
CA TRP A 26 -20.38 -31.48 -19.30
C TRP A 26 -21.16 -32.43 -18.39
N GLY A 27 -20.51 -33.50 -17.93
CA GLY A 27 -20.98 -34.35 -16.84
C GLY A 27 -19.89 -34.37 -15.76
N MET A 28 -20.29 -34.08 -14.53
CA MET A 28 -19.45 -34.18 -13.32
C MET A 28 -19.72 -35.52 -12.65
N ASP A 29 -18.65 -36.23 -12.29
CA ASP A 29 -18.66 -37.31 -11.31
C ASP A 29 -17.69 -37.01 -10.15
N GLY A 30 -18.12 -37.44 -8.96
CA GLY A 30 -17.64 -37.00 -7.65
C GLY A 30 -16.25 -37.50 -7.29
N SER A 31 -15.21 -36.92 -7.89
CA SER A 31 -13.84 -36.90 -7.34
C SER A 31 -12.90 -35.86 -7.97
N GLY A 32 -13.35 -35.02 -8.91
CA GLY A 32 -12.72 -33.71 -9.17
C GLY A 32 -11.34 -33.71 -9.86
N VAL A 33 -10.98 -34.71 -10.66
CA VAL A 33 -9.72 -34.72 -11.45
C VAL A 33 -10.03 -34.84 -12.95
N LYS A 34 -9.49 -33.91 -13.76
CA LYS A 34 -9.57 -33.95 -15.24
C LYS A 34 -8.46 -34.85 -15.80
N HIS A 35 -8.81 -35.90 -16.56
CA HIS A 35 -7.87 -36.66 -17.39
C HIS A 35 -7.95 -36.21 -18.87
N LEU A 36 -6.78 -36.02 -19.50
CA LEU A 36 -6.65 -35.95 -20.96
C LEU A 36 -6.10 -37.31 -21.44
N ALA A 37 -6.97 -38.15 -22.01
CA ALA A 37 -6.55 -39.40 -22.64
C ALA A 37 -6.14 -39.13 -24.10
N LEU A 38 -4.85 -39.16 -24.38
CA LEU A 38 -4.28 -39.34 -25.71
C LEU A 38 -3.07 -40.27 -25.57
N GLU A 39 -3.19 -41.50 -26.08
CA GLU A 39 -2.07 -42.43 -26.23
C GLU A 39 -1.13 -41.95 -27.35
N PRO A 40 0.19 -41.92 -27.12
CA PRO A 40 1.16 -42.16 -28.17
C PRO A 40 1.80 -43.53 -27.92
N LYS A 41 1.65 -44.46 -28.88
CA LYS A 41 2.51 -45.64 -28.96
C LYS A 41 3.97 -45.18 -29.04
N MET A 42 4.67 -45.17 -27.90
CA MET A 42 6.12 -44.94 -27.88
C MET A 42 6.82 -46.16 -28.44
N ILE A 43 7.38 -46.05 -29.64
CA ILE A 43 8.49 -46.90 -30.05
C ILE A 43 9.73 -46.35 -29.35
N SER A 44 10.18 -47.01 -28.27
CA SER A 44 11.44 -46.69 -27.62
C SER A 44 12.59 -47.37 -28.37
N VAL A 45 13.36 -46.61 -29.15
CA VAL A 45 14.64 -47.08 -29.70
C VAL A 45 15.72 -46.79 -28.66
N VAL A 46 16.22 -47.83 -28.01
CA VAL A 46 17.38 -47.71 -27.10
C VAL A 46 18.64 -47.89 -27.93
N VAL A 47 19.35 -46.78 -28.19
CA VAL A 47 20.71 -46.82 -28.74
C VAL A 47 21.67 -46.89 -27.54
N GLN A 48 22.16 -48.09 -27.20
CA GLN A 48 23.27 -48.22 -26.26
C GLN A 48 24.57 -47.69 -26.89
N SER A 49 25.37 -46.99 -26.09
CA SER A 49 26.63 -46.38 -26.51
C SER A 49 27.59 -47.40 -27.13
N PRO A 50 28.41 -47.00 -28.12
CA PRO A 50 29.34 -47.92 -28.77
C PRO A 50 30.38 -48.46 -27.79
N PHE A 51 30.53 -49.78 -27.74
CA PHE A 51 31.64 -50.46 -27.08
C PHE A 51 32.87 -50.37 -28.01
N ILE A 52 33.95 -49.75 -27.54
CA ILE A 52 35.21 -49.61 -28.28
C ILE A 52 36.13 -50.74 -27.79
N GLU A 53 36.31 -51.79 -28.61
CA GLU A 53 37.40 -52.75 -28.38
C GLU A 53 38.69 -52.27 -29.07
N PRO A 54 39.84 -52.23 -28.37
CA PRO A 54 41.12 -51.99 -29.01
C PRO A 54 41.67 -53.31 -29.58
N ARG A 55 42.08 -53.33 -30.86
CA ARG A 55 42.98 -54.36 -31.37
C ARG A 55 44.39 -53.82 -31.59
N PRO A 56 45.43 -54.68 -31.44
CA PRO A 56 46.81 -54.24 -31.38
C PRO A 56 47.34 -53.81 -32.75
N LYS A 57 48.28 -52.87 -32.71
CA LYS A 57 48.89 -52.17 -33.85
C LYS A 57 49.55 -53.13 -34.82
N LEU A 58 49.16 -53.09 -36.10
CA LEU A 58 50.05 -53.35 -37.23
C LEU A 58 49.80 -52.31 -38.32
N ALA A 59 50.87 -51.95 -39.02
CA ALA A 59 51.05 -50.68 -39.69
C ALA A 59 50.43 -50.57 -41.10
N LYS A 60 50.27 -49.30 -41.52
CA LYS A 60 50.18 -48.74 -42.88
C LYS A 60 48.83 -48.79 -43.63
N SER A 61 48.26 -47.59 -43.70
CA SER A 61 47.51 -46.99 -44.81
C SER A 61 46.00 -47.26 -44.93
N LEU A 62 45.29 -46.13 -45.15
CA LEU A 62 43.99 -45.94 -45.79
C LEU A 62 42.70 -46.29 -45.00
N ARG A 63 42.10 -45.20 -44.48
CA ARG A 63 40.69 -44.94 -44.07
C ARG A 63 39.99 -45.98 -43.15
N PRO A 64 39.53 -45.59 -41.93
CA PRO A 64 38.72 -46.49 -41.10
C PRO A 64 37.32 -46.66 -41.70
N THR A 65 36.96 -47.88 -42.08
CA THR A 65 35.58 -48.31 -42.34
C THR A 65 34.92 -48.68 -41.00
N TYR A 66 33.85 -47.97 -40.64
CA TYR A 66 33.08 -48.24 -39.42
C TYR A 66 31.90 -49.14 -39.76
N TRP A 67 31.79 -50.30 -39.10
CA TRP A 67 30.60 -51.15 -39.15
C TRP A 67 29.73 -50.86 -37.93
N TYR A 68 28.44 -50.55 -38.14
CA TYR A 68 27.46 -50.40 -37.07
C TYR A 68 26.59 -51.66 -37.00
N ARG A 69 26.59 -52.33 -35.84
CA ARG A 69 25.67 -53.45 -35.57
C ARG A 69 24.52 -52.92 -34.72
N VAL A 70 23.35 -52.70 -35.34
CA VAL A 70 22.15 -52.23 -34.65
C VAL A 70 21.35 -53.45 -34.17
N PHE A 71 21.22 -53.63 -32.86
CA PHE A 71 20.25 -54.58 -32.30
C PHE A 71 18.92 -53.85 -32.09
N VAL A 72 17.86 -54.31 -32.75
CA VAL A 72 16.48 -53.84 -32.54
C VAL A 72 15.77 -54.88 -31.68
N SER A 73 15.40 -54.51 -30.45
CA SER A 73 14.56 -55.35 -29.59
C SER A 73 13.18 -54.71 -29.46
N LEU A 74 12.15 -55.40 -29.95
CA LEU A 74 10.74 -55.00 -29.79
C LEU A 74 10.21 -55.54 -28.47
N ASN A 75 9.90 -54.67 -27.51
CA ASN A 75 9.18 -55.05 -26.29
C ASN A 75 7.71 -54.62 -26.41
N LEU A 76 6.82 -55.60 -26.59
CA LEU A 76 5.38 -55.43 -26.39
C LEU A 76 5.08 -55.71 -24.91
N ARG A 77 4.82 -54.69 -24.09
CA ARG A 77 4.36 -54.90 -22.70
C ARG A 77 2.86 -55.10 -22.68
N GLY A 78 2.42 -56.34 -22.41
CA GLY A 78 1.08 -56.66 -21.94
C GLY A 78 0.92 -56.35 -20.44
N HIS A 79 -0.30 -56.01 -20.03
CA HIS A 79 -0.68 -55.78 -18.63
C HIS A 79 -0.37 -57.00 -17.74
N ASN A 80 0.32 -56.78 -16.62
CA ASN A 80 0.46 -57.79 -15.56
C ASN A 80 -0.75 -57.70 -14.61
N ALA A 81 -1.56 -58.76 -14.58
CA ALA A 81 -2.24 -59.19 -13.38
C ALA A 81 -1.36 -60.25 -12.68
N THR A 82 -1.33 -60.17 -11.35
CA THR A 82 -1.00 -61.20 -10.33
C THR A 82 -1.26 -62.64 -10.83
N GLU A 83 -0.48 -63.71 -10.62
CA GLU A 83 0.46 -64.20 -9.58
C GLU A 83 1.41 -65.27 -10.20
N PRO A 84 2.29 -65.95 -9.43
CA PRO A 84 2.30 -67.42 -9.55
C PRO A 84 2.50 -68.15 -8.20
N PRO A 85 2.15 -69.45 -8.10
CA PRO A 85 3.21 -70.46 -8.34
C PRO A 85 2.77 -71.78 -9.01
N GLN A 86 3.74 -72.36 -9.73
CA GLN A 86 4.09 -73.78 -9.90
C GLN A 86 3.08 -74.80 -10.48
N GLY A 87 3.56 -75.59 -11.46
CA GLY A 87 2.96 -76.89 -11.82
C GLY A 87 3.20 -77.37 -13.26
N GLU A 88 4.20 -78.23 -13.42
CA GLU A 88 4.32 -79.43 -14.28
C GLU A 88 3.78 -79.58 -15.72
N GLN A 89 4.63 -80.26 -16.51
CA GLN A 89 4.36 -81.20 -17.62
C GLN A 89 3.98 -80.65 -19.02
N SER A 90 4.90 -80.77 -19.99
CA SER A 90 4.85 -81.71 -21.14
C SER A 90 3.72 -81.43 -22.15
N THR A 91 4.01 -80.93 -23.37
CA THR A 91 4.18 -81.75 -24.59
C THR A 91 4.52 -80.87 -25.82
N LYS A 92 4.93 -81.54 -26.90
CA LYS A 92 5.59 -81.12 -28.16
C LYS A 92 4.66 -80.43 -29.21
N PRO A 93 5.18 -80.00 -30.38
CA PRO A 93 4.84 -78.73 -31.05
C PRO A 93 3.81 -78.85 -32.20
N ILE A 94 3.24 -77.72 -32.64
CA ILE A 94 2.66 -77.58 -33.99
C ILE A 94 3.11 -76.27 -34.62
N VAL A 95 3.77 -76.42 -35.77
CA VAL A 95 4.20 -75.40 -36.73
C VAL A 95 2.99 -74.94 -37.53
N SER A 96 2.86 -73.63 -37.78
CA SER A 96 2.26 -73.19 -39.04
C SER A 96 3.01 -71.97 -39.58
N ASN A 97 3.63 -72.20 -40.74
CA ASN A 97 4.31 -71.21 -41.56
C ASN A 97 3.28 -70.34 -42.28
N LYS A 98 3.52 -69.03 -42.34
CA LYS A 98 3.25 -68.23 -43.55
C LYS A 98 4.38 -67.23 -43.77
N THR A 99 5.13 -67.48 -44.83
CA THR A 99 6.08 -66.58 -45.49
C THR A 99 5.35 -65.60 -46.40
N CYS A 100 5.73 -64.32 -46.41
CA CYS A 100 6.09 -63.52 -47.60
C CYS A 100 6.20 -62.02 -47.25
N SER A 101 7.20 -61.35 -47.85
CA SER A 101 7.41 -59.89 -48.03
C SER A 101 8.58 -59.26 -47.25
N THR A 102 9.83 -59.52 -47.65
CA THR A 102 11.01 -58.89 -47.01
C THR A 102 11.89 -58.03 -47.90
N GLU A 103 11.63 -57.85 -49.19
CA GLU A 103 12.50 -57.01 -50.06
C GLU A 103 12.06 -55.54 -50.21
N MET A 104 10.75 -55.24 -50.17
CA MET A 104 10.25 -53.86 -50.32
C MET A 104 10.50 -53.01 -49.05
N ASP A 105 10.43 -53.64 -47.88
CA ASP A 105 10.58 -52.97 -46.59
C ASP A 105 12.04 -52.58 -46.27
N LEU A 106 13.03 -53.36 -46.74
CA LEU A 106 14.45 -53.09 -46.50
C LEU A 106 14.97 -51.87 -47.30
N LEU A 107 14.49 -51.67 -48.53
CA LEU A 107 14.85 -50.52 -49.36
C LEU A 107 14.22 -49.21 -48.88
N LEU A 108 12.97 -49.26 -48.39
CA LEU A 108 12.34 -48.11 -47.74
C LEU A 108 13.07 -47.75 -46.44
N LEU A 109 13.50 -48.75 -45.66
CA LEU A 109 14.22 -48.54 -44.42
C LEU A 109 15.62 -47.94 -44.65
N ASP A 110 16.35 -48.38 -45.67
CA ASP A 110 17.66 -47.84 -46.05
C ASP A 110 17.56 -46.39 -46.59
N LYS A 111 16.50 -46.08 -47.35
CA LYS A 111 16.22 -44.71 -47.81
C LYS A 111 15.89 -43.79 -46.64
N HIS A 112 15.02 -44.22 -45.71
CA HIS A 112 14.71 -43.48 -44.50
C HIS A 112 15.94 -43.29 -43.59
N LEU A 113 16.81 -44.30 -43.45
CA LEU A 113 18.06 -44.18 -42.70
C LEU A 113 19.03 -43.16 -43.33
N LYS A 114 19.17 -43.18 -44.66
CA LYS A 114 20.02 -42.21 -45.38
C LYS A 114 19.48 -40.78 -45.28
N ASP A 115 18.17 -40.61 -45.35
CA ASP A 115 17.51 -39.30 -45.16
C ASP A 115 17.68 -38.80 -43.71
N LEU A 116 17.52 -39.68 -42.71
CA LEU A 116 17.77 -39.35 -41.30
C LEU A 116 19.23 -38.93 -41.06
N VAL A 117 20.18 -39.65 -41.67
CA VAL A 117 21.62 -39.35 -41.58
C VAL A 117 21.96 -38.01 -42.25
N ARG A 118 21.25 -37.65 -43.32
CA ARG A 118 21.41 -36.36 -44.01
C ARG A 118 20.89 -35.18 -43.18
N GLU A 119 19.86 -35.37 -42.37
CA GLU A 119 19.24 -34.32 -41.55
C GLU A 119 19.91 -34.12 -40.17
N LEU A 120 20.62 -35.13 -39.64
CA LEU A 120 21.33 -35.06 -38.36
C LEU A 120 22.23 -33.82 -38.16
N PRO A 121 23.02 -33.35 -39.15
CA PRO A 121 23.83 -32.14 -39.00
C PRO A 121 23.01 -30.86 -38.86
N SER A 122 21.87 -30.77 -39.55
CA SER A 122 20.92 -29.65 -39.45
C SER A 122 20.28 -29.63 -38.06
N TYR A 123 19.82 -30.79 -37.59
CA TYR A 123 19.25 -30.96 -36.26
C TYR A 123 20.27 -30.62 -35.15
N ARG A 124 21.53 -31.05 -35.28
CA ARG A 124 22.62 -30.68 -34.34
C ARG A 124 22.91 -29.17 -34.33
N LYS A 125 22.85 -28.48 -35.47
CA LYS A 125 23.01 -27.02 -35.55
C LYS A 125 21.84 -26.29 -34.88
N ALA A 126 20.60 -26.72 -35.13
CA ALA A 126 19.41 -26.17 -34.49
C ALA A 126 19.42 -26.38 -32.97
N TYR A 127 19.81 -27.57 -32.50
CA TYR A 127 19.95 -27.89 -31.08
C TYR A 127 21.00 -27.00 -30.37
N LYS A 128 22.17 -26.79 -31.00
CA LYS A 128 23.20 -25.88 -30.48
C LYS A 128 22.75 -24.41 -30.44
N ARG A 129 21.93 -23.98 -31.43
CA ARG A 129 21.35 -22.63 -31.46
C ARG A 129 20.36 -22.43 -30.31
N LYS A 130 19.47 -23.40 -30.08
CA LYS A 130 18.52 -23.40 -28.95
C LYS A 130 19.22 -23.33 -27.60
N GLN A 131 20.29 -24.12 -27.41
CA GLN A 131 21.10 -24.05 -26.17
C GLN A 131 21.79 -22.68 -25.95
N ARG A 132 22.22 -22.01 -27.03
CA ARG A 132 22.81 -20.66 -26.94
C ARG A 132 21.76 -19.61 -26.57
N GLU A 133 20.59 -19.68 -27.19
CA GLU A 133 19.45 -18.81 -26.88
C GLU A 133 18.98 -18.98 -25.42
N GLU A 134 18.88 -20.22 -24.92
CA GLU A 134 18.55 -20.51 -23.52
C GLU A 134 19.61 -19.96 -22.54
N LYS A 135 20.90 -20.09 -22.87
CA LYS A 135 21.99 -19.50 -22.06
C LYS A 135 21.92 -17.98 -22.00
N LEU A 136 21.69 -17.32 -23.14
CA LEU A 136 21.54 -15.86 -23.23
C LEU A 136 20.33 -15.35 -22.43
N LEU A 137 19.20 -16.07 -22.51
CA LEU A 137 18.00 -15.80 -21.71
C LEU A 137 18.26 -15.96 -20.21
N ALA A 138 18.99 -17.00 -19.80
CA ALA A 138 19.35 -17.22 -18.41
C ALA A 138 20.29 -16.11 -17.88
N GLU A 139 21.24 -15.66 -18.70
CA GLU A 139 22.18 -14.59 -18.37
C GLU A 139 21.47 -13.23 -18.23
N MET A 140 20.55 -12.90 -19.15
CA MET A 140 19.69 -11.71 -19.03
C MET A 140 18.80 -11.76 -17.78
N ARG A 141 18.28 -12.94 -17.40
CA ARG A 141 17.50 -13.10 -16.16
C ARG A 141 18.36 -12.86 -14.92
N LYS A 142 19.59 -13.37 -14.90
CA LYS A 142 20.57 -13.12 -13.82
C LYS A 142 20.92 -11.65 -13.69
N GLN A 143 21.23 -10.96 -14.80
CA GLN A 143 21.51 -9.52 -14.78
C GLN A 143 20.31 -8.70 -14.29
N LYS A 144 19.08 -9.05 -14.70
CA LYS A 144 17.87 -8.39 -14.20
C LYS A 144 17.65 -8.61 -12.70
N ALA A 145 17.96 -9.80 -12.18
CA ALA A 145 17.86 -10.08 -10.74
C ALA A 145 18.89 -9.25 -9.94
N ILE A 146 20.15 -9.25 -10.37
CA ILE A 146 21.23 -8.47 -9.74
C ILE A 146 20.90 -6.97 -9.75
N ARG A 147 20.37 -6.45 -10.87
CA ARG A 147 19.97 -5.04 -10.97
C ARG A 147 18.82 -4.70 -10.00
N LYS A 148 17.82 -5.58 -9.88
CA LYS A 148 16.72 -5.40 -8.92
C LYS A 148 17.21 -5.45 -7.47
N GLU A 149 18.09 -6.38 -7.13
CA GLU A 149 18.69 -6.46 -5.79
C GLU A 149 19.51 -5.22 -5.46
N LYS A 150 20.28 -4.71 -6.42
CA LYS A 150 21.04 -3.47 -6.25
C LYS A 150 20.12 -2.26 -6.06
N GLU A 151 19.08 -2.11 -6.91
CA GLU A 151 18.09 -1.04 -6.76
C GLU A 151 17.34 -1.10 -5.43
N GLN A 152 17.02 -2.30 -4.93
CA GLN A 152 16.42 -2.49 -3.61
C GLN A 152 17.38 -2.13 -2.47
N ARG A 153 18.65 -2.54 -2.59
CA ARG A 153 19.68 -2.22 -1.59
C ARG A 153 19.97 -0.73 -1.54
N ASP A 154 20.08 -0.08 -2.68
CA ASP A 154 20.33 1.36 -2.78
C ASP A 154 19.13 2.16 -2.21
N LYS A 155 17.88 1.70 -2.44
CA LYS A 155 16.69 2.26 -1.78
C LYS A 155 16.72 2.07 -0.26
N ALA A 156 17.03 0.87 0.21
CA ALA A 156 17.09 0.58 1.64
C ALA A 156 18.18 1.40 2.36
N VAL A 157 19.35 1.58 1.73
CA VAL A 157 20.44 2.42 2.27
C VAL A 157 20.05 3.89 2.25
N LYS A 158 19.37 4.37 1.22
CA LYS A 158 18.85 5.73 1.16
C LYS A 158 17.80 5.97 2.25
N GLU A 159 16.85 5.06 2.40
CA GLU A 159 15.84 5.11 3.47
C GLU A 159 16.50 5.07 4.85
N GLU A 160 17.53 4.24 5.06
CA GLU A 160 18.27 4.16 6.32
C GLU A 160 19.04 5.44 6.64
N ASN A 161 19.68 6.07 5.65
CA ASN A 161 20.32 7.37 5.83
C ASN A 161 19.30 8.47 6.13
N GLU A 162 18.17 8.49 5.42
CA GLU A 162 17.04 9.38 5.75
C GLU A 162 16.53 9.10 7.17
N ARG A 163 16.51 7.84 7.64
CA ARG A 163 16.15 7.53 9.04
C ARG A 163 17.11 8.11 10.05
N ARG A 164 18.42 8.07 9.76
CA ARG A 164 19.46 8.62 10.64
C ARG A 164 19.44 10.14 10.67
N GLU A 165 18.99 10.77 9.59
CA GLU A 165 18.83 12.22 9.48
C GLU A 165 17.47 12.74 10.02
N ARG A 166 16.50 11.86 10.29
CA ARG A 166 15.20 12.24 10.89
C ARG A 166 15.40 12.74 12.31
N CYS A 167 15.53 14.05 12.45
CA CYS A 167 15.26 14.74 13.71
C CYS A 167 13.74 14.83 13.85
N GLY A 168 13.19 14.26 14.93
CA GLY A 168 11.77 14.36 15.20
C GLY A 168 11.32 15.81 15.43
N ARG A 169 10.01 16.05 15.32
CA ARG A 169 9.40 17.36 15.52
C ARG A 169 8.90 17.46 16.98
N PRO A 170 9.57 18.22 17.87
CA PRO A 170 9.19 18.28 19.29
C PRO A 170 7.98 19.18 19.56
N TYR A 171 7.67 20.11 18.67
CA TYR A 171 6.58 21.08 18.82
C TYR A 171 5.28 20.62 18.15
N THR A 172 4.15 21.18 18.60
CA THR A 172 2.82 21.00 17.99
C THR A 172 2.26 22.32 17.49
N VAL A 173 1.45 22.25 16.43
CA VAL A 173 0.71 23.39 15.89
C VAL A 173 -0.78 23.05 15.88
N ALA A 174 -1.57 23.84 16.58
CA ALA A 174 -3.03 23.78 16.59
C ALA A 174 -3.61 24.91 15.74
N ILE A 175 -4.78 24.68 15.16
CA ILE A 175 -5.62 25.74 14.60
C ILE A 175 -6.96 25.76 15.33
N ALA A 176 -7.53 26.95 15.52
CA ALA A 176 -8.89 27.11 16.01
C ALA A 176 -9.72 27.90 15.02
N LEU A 177 -10.95 27.44 14.75
CA LEU A 177 -11.89 28.13 13.89
C LEU A 177 -13.33 27.87 14.35
N PRO A 178 -14.27 28.78 14.08
CA PRO A 178 -15.66 28.56 14.45
C PRO A 178 -16.33 27.62 13.45
N GLY A 179 -17.24 26.75 13.89
CA GLY A 179 -17.99 25.90 12.95
C GLY A 179 -19.10 26.64 12.20
N SER A 180 -19.38 27.89 12.57
CA SER A 180 -20.28 28.82 11.85
C SER A 180 -19.86 29.05 10.39
N ILE A 181 -18.60 28.77 10.03
CA ILE A 181 -18.11 28.87 8.65
C ILE A 181 -18.93 28.02 7.67
N LEU A 182 -19.51 26.92 8.15
CA LEU A 182 -20.34 26.03 7.35
C LEU A 182 -21.73 26.61 7.09
N ASP A 183 -22.24 27.48 7.96
CA ASP A 183 -23.58 28.04 7.78
C ASP A 183 -23.67 29.01 6.61
N ASN A 184 -22.54 29.57 6.19
CA ASN A 184 -22.43 30.41 5.00
C ASN A 184 -22.48 29.64 3.67
N ALA A 185 -22.36 28.32 3.70
CA ALA A 185 -22.39 27.52 2.47
C ALA A 185 -23.83 27.29 1.98
N GLN A 186 -24.00 27.42 0.66
CA GLN A 186 -25.31 27.47 0.00
C GLN A 186 -26.03 26.11 -0.09
N SER A 187 -25.31 25.00 0.07
CA SER A 187 -25.87 23.65 0.02
C SER A 187 -25.14 22.70 0.99
N LEU A 188 -25.76 21.58 1.33
CA LEU A 188 -25.15 20.55 2.19
C LEU A 188 -23.89 19.94 1.56
N GLU A 189 -23.85 19.85 0.23
CA GLU A 189 -22.69 19.40 -0.53
C GLU A 189 -21.52 20.38 -0.40
N LEU A 190 -21.79 21.69 -0.56
CA LEU A 190 -20.80 22.74 -0.40
C LEU A 190 -20.32 22.86 1.05
N ARG A 191 -21.21 22.65 2.05
CA ARG A 191 -20.82 22.55 3.46
C ARG A 191 -19.76 21.48 3.68
N ALA A 192 -20.02 20.28 3.17
CA ALA A 192 -19.07 19.20 3.26
C ALA A 192 -17.76 19.54 2.53
N TYR A 193 -17.84 20.17 1.35
CA TYR A 193 -16.67 20.58 0.58
C TYR A 193 -15.78 21.59 1.34
N VAL A 194 -16.36 22.60 1.97
CA VAL A 194 -15.63 23.59 2.79
C VAL A 194 -14.93 22.91 3.97
N ALA A 195 -15.61 22.00 4.68
CA ALA A 195 -14.97 21.20 5.72
C ALA A 195 -13.78 20.38 5.18
N GLY A 196 -13.89 19.85 3.96
CA GLY A 196 -12.78 19.19 3.26
C GLY A 196 -11.62 20.12 2.91
N GLN A 197 -11.88 21.38 2.58
CA GLN A 197 -10.84 22.39 2.35
C GLN A 197 -10.06 22.69 3.64
N VAL A 198 -10.76 22.83 4.77
CA VAL A 198 -10.12 22.99 6.10
C VAL A 198 -9.24 21.79 6.43
N ALA A 199 -9.76 20.57 6.27
CA ALA A 199 -9.01 19.34 6.52
C ALA A 199 -7.73 19.26 5.69
N ARG A 200 -7.81 19.63 4.40
CA ARG A 200 -6.66 19.64 3.49
C ARG A 200 -5.65 20.72 3.86
N ALA A 201 -6.09 21.91 4.20
CA ALA A 201 -5.19 22.98 4.66
C ALA A 201 -4.40 22.51 5.90
N ALA A 202 -5.10 21.96 6.90
CA ALA A 202 -4.48 21.41 8.10
C ALA A 202 -3.46 20.28 7.78
N ALA A 203 -3.84 19.35 6.90
CA ALA A 203 -2.97 18.26 6.47
C ALA A 203 -1.71 18.72 5.72
N VAL A 204 -1.83 19.69 4.82
CA VAL A 204 -0.70 20.20 4.01
C VAL A 204 0.35 20.89 4.89
N PHE A 205 -0.07 21.57 5.95
CA PHE A 205 0.83 22.30 6.84
C PHE A 205 1.15 21.54 8.14
N ASN A 206 0.86 20.23 8.19
CA ASN A 206 1.16 19.33 9.29
C ASN A 206 0.63 19.83 10.66
N VAL A 207 -0.59 20.35 10.67
CA VAL A 207 -1.31 20.78 11.90
C VAL A 207 -1.64 19.55 12.75
N ASP A 208 -1.38 19.61 14.05
CA ASP A 208 -1.55 18.50 14.99
C ASP A 208 -2.93 18.48 15.68
N GLU A 209 -3.59 19.63 15.79
CA GLU A 209 -4.92 19.76 16.42
C GLU A 209 -5.79 20.78 15.69
N ILE A 210 -7.07 20.46 15.51
CA ILE A 210 -8.10 21.38 15.03
C ILE A 210 -9.14 21.55 16.14
N VAL A 211 -9.25 22.76 16.66
CA VAL A 211 -10.23 23.15 17.67
C VAL A 211 -11.39 23.86 16.98
N ILE A 212 -12.59 23.34 17.16
CA ILE A 212 -13.81 23.94 16.64
C ILE A 212 -14.53 24.59 17.82
N PHE A 213 -14.71 25.90 17.78
CA PHE A 213 -15.41 26.62 18.84
C PHE A 213 -16.74 27.17 18.35
N ASP A 214 -17.67 27.41 19.29
CA ASP A 214 -18.91 28.11 18.97
C ASP A 214 -18.69 29.63 19.10
N GLU A 215 -19.03 30.39 18.04
CA GLU A 215 -18.95 31.86 18.06
C GLU A 215 -20.18 32.50 18.73
N ASN A 216 -21.29 31.77 18.86
CA ASN A 216 -22.57 32.30 19.36
C ASN A 216 -22.89 31.72 20.74
N TYR A 217 -21.89 31.70 21.64
CA TYR A 217 -22.06 31.16 22.99
C TYR A 217 -23.31 31.77 23.64
N ASN A 218 -24.24 30.90 24.03
CA ASN A 218 -25.42 31.28 24.78
C ASN A 218 -25.32 30.61 26.14
N ALA A 219 -24.89 31.35 27.17
CA ALA A 219 -24.75 30.90 28.56
C ALA A 219 -26.03 30.26 29.17
N LYS A 220 -27.19 30.36 28.49
CA LYS A 220 -28.46 29.75 28.88
C LYS A 220 -28.66 28.31 28.39
N GLN A 221 -27.64 27.66 27.83
CA GLN A 221 -27.70 26.23 27.52
C GLN A 221 -27.02 25.43 28.63
N ASP A 222 -27.83 24.85 29.51
CA ASP A 222 -27.39 23.93 30.56
C ASP A 222 -26.50 22.82 29.99
N VAL A 223 -25.32 22.68 30.60
CA VAL A 223 -24.21 21.78 30.21
C VAL A 223 -24.49 20.31 30.54
N THR A 224 -25.72 19.94 30.90
CA THR A 224 -26.00 18.65 31.56
C THR A 224 -26.48 17.53 30.64
N GLU A 225 -26.57 17.74 29.33
CA GLU A 225 -26.90 16.64 28.44
C GLU A 225 -26.39 16.91 27.01
N PHE A 226 -25.50 16.03 26.51
CA PHE A 226 -25.27 15.86 25.08
C PHE A 226 -26.55 15.20 24.49
N SER A 227 -27.66 15.92 24.51
CA SER A 227 -28.96 15.48 23.99
C SER A 227 -29.40 16.37 22.83
N GLY A 228 -29.45 15.74 21.65
CA GLY A 228 -30.33 16.14 20.55
C GLY A 228 -30.19 17.55 19.98
N LEU A 229 -29.37 17.67 18.92
CA LEU A 229 -29.52 18.58 17.76
C LEU A 229 -30.43 19.82 17.98
N LYS A 230 -29.89 20.88 18.57
CA LYS A 230 -30.42 22.24 18.36
C LYS A 230 -29.81 22.84 17.08
N ARG A 231 -30.56 23.74 16.42
CA ARG A 231 -30.27 24.29 15.08
C ARG A 231 -28.95 25.08 14.97
N SER A 232 -28.45 25.66 16.05
CA SER A 232 -27.23 26.49 16.06
C SER A 232 -25.93 25.68 16.10
N ASP A 233 -25.94 24.47 16.65
CA ASP A 233 -24.73 23.65 16.83
C ASP A 233 -24.49 22.66 15.66
N ARG A 234 -25.28 22.78 14.59
CA ARG A 234 -25.18 21.89 13.42
C ARG A 234 -23.88 22.09 12.65
N GLY A 235 -23.36 23.33 12.58
CA GLY A 235 -22.10 23.63 11.89
C GLY A 235 -20.91 22.98 12.60
N ASN A 236 -20.80 23.18 13.92
CA ASN A 236 -19.69 22.66 14.72
C ASN A 236 -19.64 21.12 14.71
N THR A 237 -20.77 20.48 14.97
CA THR A 237 -20.89 19.01 15.00
C THR A 237 -20.66 18.39 13.63
N GLN A 238 -21.20 18.97 12.55
CA GLN A 238 -20.95 18.51 11.19
C GLN A 238 -19.47 18.63 10.82
N LEU A 239 -18.85 19.78 11.13
CA LEU A 239 -17.43 20.00 10.88
C LEU A 239 -16.59 18.96 11.63
N PHE A 240 -16.88 18.74 12.92
CA PHE A 240 -16.21 17.76 13.75
C PHE A 240 -16.24 16.35 13.15
N HIS A 241 -17.42 15.86 12.78
CA HIS A 241 -17.59 14.53 12.18
C HIS A 241 -16.82 14.41 10.85
N ILE A 242 -16.87 15.42 9.98
CA ILE A 242 -16.20 15.38 8.69
C ILE A 242 -14.66 15.38 8.85
N LEU A 243 -14.14 16.24 9.73
CA LEU A 243 -12.69 16.33 9.97
C LEU A 243 -12.14 15.01 10.53
N GLN A 244 -12.83 14.40 11.50
CA GLN A 244 -12.47 13.10 12.06
C GLN A 244 -12.53 11.98 11.02
N TYR A 245 -13.57 11.97 10.18
CA TYR A 245 -13.72 10.98 9.11
C TYR A 245 -12.57 11.07 8.09
N LEU A 246 -12.16 12.29 7.73
CA LEU A 246 -11.09 12.52 6.77
C LEU A 246 -9.71 12.13 7.32
N GLU A 247 -9.43 12.44 8.58
CA GLU A 247 -8.18 12.06 9.23
C GLU A 247 -8.03 10.54 9.36
N CYS A 248 -9.13 9.82 9.62
CA CYS A 248 -9.11 8.38 9.80
C CYS A 248 -8.67 7.63 8.53
N PRO A 249 -7.67 6.71 8.62
CA PRO A 249 -7.25 5.86 7.51
C PRO A 249 -8.39 5.04 6.91
N GLN A 250 -8.40 4.89 5.59
CA GLN A 250 -9.51 4.28 4.85
C GLN A 250 -9.90 2.87 5.34
N TYR A 251 -8.92 2.04 5.72
CA TYR A 251 -9.15 0.67 6.20
C TYR A 251 -9.77 0.61 7.61
N LEU A 252 -9.75 1.71 8.37
CA LEU A 252 -10.32 1.82 9.71
C LEU A 252 -11.70 2.49 9.74
N ARG A 253 -12.07 3.23 8.68
CA ARG A 253 -13.31 4.01 8.67
C ARG A 253 -14.56 3.17 8.95
N LYS A 254 -14.61 1.94 8.44
CA LYS A 254 -15.74 1.03 8.68
C LYS A 254 -15.88 0.57 10.14
N ALA A 255 -14.79 0.59 10.91
CA ALA A 255 -14.80 0.19 12.31
C ALA A 255 -15.25 1.34 13.23
N PHE A 256 -14.86 2.58 12.92
CA PHE A 256 -15.12 3.74 13.79
C PHE A 256 -16.34 4.57 13.39
N PHE A 257 -16.71 4.60 12.11
CA PHE A 257 -17.76 5.48 11.60
C PHE A 257 -18.96 4.68 11.09
N PRO A 258 -20.02 4.54 11.90
CA PRO A 258 -21.30 4.04 11.40
C PRO A 258 -21.90 5.04 10.41
N TYR A 259 -22.98 4.63 9.73
CA TYR A 259 -23.70 5.54 8.84
C TYR A 259 -24.23 6.76 9.63
N HIS A 260 -23.78 7.95 9.23
CA HIS A 260 -24.15 9.22 9.86
C HIS A 260 -24.64 10.22 8.82
N LYS A 261 -25.67 11.02 9.16
CA LYS A 261 -26.27 12.00 8.24
C LYS A 261 -25.27 13.06 7.76
N ASP A 262 -24.38 13.48 8.64
CA ASP A 262 -23.35 14.49 8.32
C ASP A 262 -22.29 13.98 7.34
N LEU A 263 -22.15 12.66 7.21
CA LEU A 263 -21.15 11.99 6.36
C LEU A 263 -21.74 11.51 5.04
N VAL A 264 -22.98 11.87 4.70
CA VAL A 264 -23.64 11.45 3.45
C VAL A 264 -22.85 11.90 2.22
N HIS A 265 -22.26 13.09 2.27
CA HIS A 265 -21.46 13.65 1.18
C HIS A 265 -19.96 13.36 1.32
N ALA A 266 -19.55 12.41 2.18
CA ALA A 266 -18.14 12.10 2.38
C ALA A 266 -17.44 11.59 1.10
N GLY A 267 -18.19 11.04 0.14
CA GLY A 267 -17.68 10.63 -1.16
C GLY A 267 -17.28 11.78 -2.10
N LEU A 268 -17.72 13.02 -1.83
CA LEU A 268 -17.33 14.21 -2.57
C LEU A 268 -15.97 14.77 -2.10
N LEU A 269 -15.56 14.41 -0.89
CA LEU A 269 -14.42 15.05 -0.23
C LEU A 269 -13.09 14.61 -0.85
N ASN A 270 -12.18 15.57 -0.99
CA ASN A 270 -10.83 15.30 -1.48
C ASN A 270 -10.05 14.46 -0.45
N PRO A 271 -9.28 13.45 -0.88
CA PRO A 271 -8.42 12.69 0.02
C PRO A 271 -7.35 13.58 0.64
N LEU A 272 -6.95 13.29 1.89
CA LEU A 272 -5.85 13.98 2.57
C LEU A 272 -4.48 13.44 2.12
N ASP A 273 -4.38 12.13 1.88
CA ASP A 273 -3.15 11.44 1.43
C ASP A 273 -1.94 11.74 2.33
N ILE A 274 -2.17 11.64 3.65
CA ILE A 274 -1.20 11.92 4.73
C ILE A 274 -0.41 10.65 5.09
N PRO A 275 0.76 10.75 5.77
CA PRO A 275 1.69 9.61 5.91
C PRO A 275 1.11 8.34 6.55
N HIS A 276 0.07 8.44 7.39
CA HIS A 276 -0.62 7.27 7.96
C HIS A 276 -1.79 6.74 7.11
N HIS A 277 -2.11 7.36 5.96
CA HIS A 277 -3.08 6.87 4.95
C HIS A 277 -2.43 5.84 4.02
N LEU A 278 -1.82 4.83 4.61
CA LEU A 278 -1.05 3.82 3.90
C LEU A 278 -1.95 2.83 3.17
N ARG A 279 -1.51 2.42 1.98
CA ARG A 279 -2.06 1.26 1.28
C ARG A 279 -1.52 -0.02 1.92
N GLU A 280 -2.17 -1.13 1.62
CA GLU A 280 -1.79 -2.47 2.10
C GLU A 280 -0.36 -2.85 1.68
N THR A 281 0.09 -2.39 0.51
CA THR A 281 1.41 -2.70 -0.06
C THR A 281 2.53 -1.80 0.46
N ASP A 282 2.20 -0.69 1.10
CA ASP A 282 3.18 0.32 1.45
C ASP A 282 4.03 -0.13 2.63
N ILE A 283 5.33 0.09 2.57
CA ILE A 283 6.25 -0.26 3.66
C ILE A 283 6.34 0.96 4.57
N SER A 284 6.01 0.78 5.85
CA SER A 284 6.08 1.83 6.87
C SER A 284 6.53 1.26 8.20
N GLU A 285 7.22 2.09 8.98
CA GLU A 285 7.64 1.79 10.36
C GLU A 285 6.47 1.84 11.34
N TYR A 286 5.58 2.82 11.15
CA TYR A 286 4.40 3.03 11.96
C TYR A 286 3.15 2.77 11.12
N ARG A 287 2.11 2.23 11.74
CA ARG A 287 0.78 2.08 11.16
C ARG A 287 -0.28 2.34 12.22
N GLU A 288 -1.38 2.94 11.81
CA GLU A 288 -2.60 2.99 12.62
C GLU A 288 -3.31 1.65 12.56
N GLY A 289 -4.04 1.31 13.63
CA GLY A 289 -4.77 0.07 13.69
C GLY A 289 -5.93 0.09 14.66
N VAL A 290 -6.74 -0.96 14.59
CA VAL A 290 -7.82 -1.24 15.54
C VAL A 290 -7.60 -2.60 16.20
N THR A 291 -7.75 -2.66 17.51
CA THR A 291 -7.65 -3.92 18.26
C THR A 291 -8.86 -4.82 17.98
N LEU A 292 -8.61 -6.11 17.83
CA LEU A 292 -9.61 -7.11 17.47
C LEU A 292 -10.06 -7.90 18.70
N ASP A 293 -11.35 -8.24 18.73
CA ASP A 293 -11.91 -9.18 19.70
C ASP A 293 -11.57 -10.63 19.31
N LYS A 294 -10.30 -11.01 19.54
CA LYS A 294 -9.79 -12.36 19.29
C LYS A 294 -9.23 -12.95 20.58
N PRO A 295 -9.53 -14.22 20.90
CA PRO A 295 -8.99 -14.85 22.08
C PRO A 295 -7.48 -15.01 21.95
N VAL A 296 -6.74 -14.49 22.94
CA VAL A 296 -5.28 -14.59 23.02
C VAL A 296 -4.91 -15.35 24.28
N LYS A 297 -3.84 -16.17 24.20
CA LYS A 297 -3.30 -16.84 25.39
C LYS A 297 -2.87 -15.78 26.42
N PRO A 298 -3.07 -16.02 27.73
CA PRO A 298 -2.60 -15.10 28.77
C PRO A 298 -1.12 -14.74 28.56
N GLY A 299 -0.81 -13.44 28.59
CA GLY A 299 0.55 -12.92 28.39
C GLY A 299 1.01 -12.78 26.93
N LYS A 300 0.16 -13.07 25.92
CA LYS A 300 0.51 -12.91 24.49
C LYS A 300 -0.07 -11.65 23.82
N GLY A 301 -0.55 -10.69 24.61
CA GLY A 301 -1.03 -9.38 24.14
C GLY A 301 -2.39 -9.43 23.44
N ALA A 302 -2.58 -8.55 22.46
CA ALA A 302 -3.81 -8.42 21.67
C ALA A 302 -3.51 -8.48 20.16
N TYR A 303 -4.51 -8.86 19.36
CA TYR A 303 -4.42 -8.75 17.89
C TYR A 303 -4.91 -7.38 17.44
N ALA A 304 -4.26 -6.79 16.44
CA ALA A 304 -4.69 -5.55 15.81
C ALA A 304 -4.69 -5.66 14.28
N ASN A 305 -5.72 -5.10 13.67
CA ASN A 305 -5.78 -4.88 12.22
C ASN A 305 -5.16 -3.51 11.90
N VAL A 306 -4.01 -3.53 11.20
CA VAL A 306 -3.25 -2.35 10.79
C VAL A 306 -3.30 -2.09 9.27
N GLY A 307 -4.32 -2.62 8.59
CA GLY A 307 -4.50 -2.48 7.14
C GLY A 307 -3.56 -3.33 6.29
N LEU A 308 -3.01 -4.41 6.86
CA LEU A 308 -2.23 -5.44 6.17
C LEU A 308 -3.07 -6.71 5.97
N LYS A 309 -2.63 -7.62 5.09
CA LYS A 309 -3.31 -8.93 4.88
C LYS A 309 -3.41 -9.78 6.14
N LYS A 310 -2.48 -9.59 7.08
CA LYS A 310 -2.36 -10.34 8.31
C LYS A 310 -2.43 -9.38 9.47
N ASP A 311 -3.11 -9.82 10.53
CA ASP A 311 -3.16 -9.08 11.78
C ASP A 311 -1.79 -9.08 12.47
N VAL A 312 -1.55 -8.04 13.25
CA VAL A 312 -0.34 -7.86 14.04
C VAL A 312 -0.62 -8.25 15.48
N ILE A 313 0.31 -8.99 16.09
CA ILE A 313 0.29 -9.29 17.52
C ILE A 313 1.00 -8.14 18.25
N LEU A 314 0.28 -7.50 19.16
CA LEU A 314 0.78 -6.43 20.02
C LEU A 314 1.53 -7.00 21.23
N ASN A 315 2.48 -6.24 21.74
CA ASN A 315 3.26 -6.56 22.94
C ASN A 315 2.47 -6.46 24.26
N MET A 316 1.28 -5.85 24.25
CA MET A 316 0.44 -5.66 25.43
C MET A 316 -1.02 -6.01 25.16
N ALA A 317 -1.76 -6.30 26.23
CA ALA A 317 -3.19 -6.50 26.17
C ALA A 317 -3.90 -5.14 26.16
N ILE A 318 -4.70 -4.90 25.13
CA ILE A 318 -5.48 -3.68 24.95
C ILE A 318 -6.94 -4.12 24.71
N PRO A 319 -7.94 -3.43 25.28
CA PRO A 319 -9.34 -3.74 25.03
C PRO A 319 -9.66 -3.76 23.52
N PRO A 320 -10.62 -4.58 23.07
CA PRO A 320 -11.02 -4.62 21.66
C PRO A 320 -11.63 -3.28 21.21
N SER A 321 -11.62 -3.04 19.90
CA SER A 321 -12.18 -1.86 19.24
C SER A 321 -11.51 -0.52 19.61
N GLN A 322 -10.26 -0.57 20.06
CA GLN A 322 -9.45 0.61 20.39
C GLN A 322 -8.56 0.99 19.22
N ARG A 323 -8.47 2.29 18.91
CA ARG A 323 -7.52 2.84 17.94
C ARG A 323 -6.13 2.85 18.56
N VAL A 324 -5.15 2.31 17.85
CA VAL A 324 -3.77 2.17 18.34
C VAL A 324 -2.77 2.54 17.25
N THR A 325 -1.71 3.24 17.62
CA THR A 325 -0.53 3.44 16.79
C THR A 325 0.45 2.31 17.04
N VAL A 326 0.84 1.60 15.99
CA VAL A 326 1.67 0.39 16.07
C VAL A 326 2.98 0.62 15.35
N LYS A 327 4.09 0.47 16.06
CA LYS A 327 5.43 0.37 15.48
C LYS A 327 5.72 -1.08 15.12
N LEU A 328 5.92 -1.35 13.84
CA LEU A 328 6.18 -2.70 13.36
C LEU A 328 7.63 -3.10 13.69
N THR A 329 7.81 -4.28 14.29
CA THR A 329 9.16 -4.82 14.58
C THR A 329 9.91 -5.17 13.30
N ASP A 330 9.19 -5.69 12.31
CA ASP A 330 9.69 -6.00 10.99
C ASP A 330 8.84 -5.33 9.92
N GLN A 331 9.50 -4.77 8.92
CA GLN A 331 8.82 -4.08 7.81
C GLN A 331 8.46 -5.04 6.65
N THR A 332 8.64 -6.34 6.86
CA THR A 332 8.35 -7.37 5.86
C THR A 332 6.97 -7.97 6.10
N THR A 333 6.14 -8.02 5.05
CA THR A 333 4.77 -8.56 5.11
C THR A 333 4.71 -10.08 4.90
N GLU A 334 5.84 -10.73 4.63
CA GLU A 334 5.92 -12.14 4.27
C GLU A 334 5.80 -13.08 5.47
N LYS A 335 6.20 -12.64 6.67
CA LYS A 335 6.19 -13.47 7.88
C LYS A 335 4.78 -13.96 8.23
N LYS A 336 4.68 -15.18 8.76
CA LYS A 336 3.39 -15.78 9.16
C LYS A 336 2.71 -15.01 10.29
N ASN A 337 3.50 -14.54 11.26
CA ASN A 337 3.02 -13.75 12.39
C ASN A 337 3.75 -12.41 12.38
N LEU A 338 3.02 -11.33 12.13
CA LEU A 338 3.55 -9.98 12.26
C LEU A 338 3.49 -9.56 13.74
N GLN A 339 4.55 -8.91 14.20
CA GLN A 339 4.66 -8.41 15.56
C GLN A 339 4.85 -6.89 15.52
N GLY A 340 4.24 -6.22 16.49
CA GLY A 340 4.33 -4.79 16.64
C GLY A 340 4.23 -4.37 18.09
N VAL A 341 4.76 -3.19 18.36
CA VAL A 341 4.71 -2.54 19.66
C VAL A 341 3.65 -1.44 19.60
N ALA A 342 2.71 -1.45 20.52
CA ALA A 342 1.80 -0.32 20.70
C ALA A 342 2.60 0.85 21.28
N VAL A 343 2.57 1.98 20.59
CA VAL A 343 3.35 3.18 20.92
C VAL A 343 2.44 4.38 21.12
N SER A 344 2.99 5.46 21.66
CA SER A 344 2.27 6.75 21.75
C SER A 344 1.91 7.25 20.35
N PRO A 345 0.71 7.83 20.15
CA PRO A 345 0.34 8.45 18.88
C PRO A 345 1.26 9.63 18.50
N ASN A 346 2.00 10.18 19.47
CA ASN A 346 2.98 11.24 19.24
C ASN A 346 4.35 10.73 18.79
N GLU A 347 4.68 9.45 19.00
CA GLU A 347 6.00 8.88 18.68
C GLU A 347 6.40 9.06 17.20
N PRO A 348 5.52 8.84 16.20
CA PRO A 348 5.86 9.08 14.80
C PRO A 348 6.33 10.52 14.52
N ARG A 349 5.71 11.51 15.18
CA ARG A 349 6.08 12.92 15.08
C ARG A 349 7.37 13.22 15.83
N GLU A 350 7.44 12.85 17.10
CA GLU A 350 8.51 13.24 18.03
C GLU A 350 9.82 12.50 17.79
N SER A 351 9.76 11.27 17.28
CA SER A 351 10.96 10.44 17.04
C SER A 351 11.30 10.32 15.57
N ALA A 352 10.30 10.14 14.69
CA ALA A 352 10.54 9.93 13.26
C ALA A 352 10.29 11.17 12.39
N GLY A 353 9.80 12.28 12.95
CA GLY A 353 9.51 13.51 12.20
C GLY A 353 8.37 13.35 11.19
N LEU A 354 7.56 12.30 11.31
CA LEU A 354 6.45 12.01 10.41
C LEU A 354 5.21 12.78 10.89
N TYR A 355 4.53 13.43 9.95
CA TYR A 355 3.20 13.95 10.22
C TYR A 355 2.22 12.79 10.37
N TRP A 356 1.44 12.78 11.46
CA TRP A 356 0.59 11.65 11.86
C TRP A 356 -0.90 12.03 11.97
N GLY A 357 -1.31 13.07 11.24
CA GLY A 357 -2.67 13.58 11.27
C GLY A 357 -2.91 14.61 12.38
N TYR A 358 -4.18 14.94 12.56
CA TYR A 358 -4.63 15.90 13.55
C TYR A 358 -5.67 15.28 14.48
N THR A 359 -5.73 15.75 15.72
CA THR A 359 -6.90 15.53 16.59
C THR A 359 -7.93 16.63 16.38
N VAL A 360 -9.20 16.32 16.61
CA VAL A 360 -10.29 17.32 16.52
C VAL A 360 -10.93 17.46 17.90
N ARG A 361 -11.12 18.70 18.36
CA ARG A 361 -11.71 19.02 19.66
C ARG A 361 -12.83 20.05 19.50
N LEU A 362 -13.92 19.88 20.24
CA LEU A 362 -14.97 20.88 20.37
C LEU A 362 -14.68 21.78 21.59
N ALA A 363 -14.93 23.07 21.44
CA ALA A 363 -14.93 24.06 22.51
C ALA A 363 -16.26 24.82 22.51
N SER A 364 -16.85 25.08 23.67
CA SER A 364 -18.15 25.75 23.74
C SER A 364 -18.09 27.25 23.44
N CYS A 365 -16.91 27.87 23.57
CA CYS A 365 -16.66 29.29 23.33
C CYS A 365 -15.15 29.53 23.13
N LEU A 366 -14.76 30.78 22.89
CA LEU A 366 -13.37 31.15 22.58
C LEU A 366 -12.43 30.96 23.78
N SER A 367 -12.84 31.30 24.99
CA SER A 367 -12.09 31.07 26.24
C SER A 367 -11.76 29.58 26.44
N GLN A 368 -12.71 28.70 26.14
CA GLN A 368 -12.56 27.25 26.22
C GLN A 368 -11.61 26.66 25.16
N VAL A 369 -11.28 27.42 24.11
CA VAL A 369 -10.18 27.04 23.21
C VAL A 369 -8.88 26.93 24.01
N PHE A 370 -8.61 27.89 24.89
CA PHE A 370 -7.38 27.94 25.69
C PHE A 370 -7.47 27.10 26.97
N ALA A 371 -8.57 27.23 27.70
CA ALA A 371 -8.73 26.58 29.01
C ALA A 371 -8.76 25.05 28.93
N ALA A 372 -9.40 24.49 27.89
CA ALA A 372 -9.51 23.05 27.68
C ALA A 372 -8.40 22.48 26.77
N SER A 373 -7.22 23.10 26.76
CA SER A 373 -6.06 22.61 26.01
C SER A 373 -5.65 21.19 26.46
N PRO A 374 -5.32 20.28 25.53
CA PRO A 374 -4.85 18.93 25.88
C PRO A 374 -3.41 18.93 26.44
N HIS A 375 -2.71 20.06 26.37
CA HIS A 375 -1.31 20.17 26.76
C HIS A 375 -1.16 20.66 28.21
N PRO A 376 -0.35 19.99 29.06
CA PRO A 376 -0.01 20.52 30.36
C PRO A 376 0.71 21.88 30.23
N GLY A 377 0.09 22.94 30.75
CA GLY A 377 0.58 24.32 30.60
C GLY A 377 -0.07 25.11 29.45
N GLY A 378 -0.98 24.50 28.68
CA GLY A 378 -1.71 25.17 27.60
C GLY A 378 -0.87 25.41 26.35
N TYR A 379 -1.29 26.40 25.55
CA TYR A 379 -0.55 26.86 24.38
C TYR A 379 0.40 27.98 24.78
N ASP A 380 1.70 27.79 24.55
CA ASP A 380 2.75 28.75 24.92
C ASP A 380 2.99 29.81 23.83
N LEU A 381 2.46 29.60 22.63
CA LEU A 381 2.36 30.61 21.57
C LEU A 381 0.91 30.73 21.10
N THR A 382 0.32 31.92 21.22
CA THR A 382 -1.05 32.20 20.75
C THR A 382 -1.05 33.28 19.67
N ILE A 383 -1.62 32.94 18.51
CA ILE A 383 -1.70 33.83 17.35
C ILE A 383 -3.16 34.00 16.96
N GLY A 384 -3.67 35.23 16.94
CA GLY A 384 -4.96 35.55 16.32
C GLY A 384 -4.75 36.12 14.92
N THR A 385 -5.67 35.86 13.99
CA THR A 385 -5.60 36.39 12.63
C THR A 385 -6.70 37.40 12.34
N SER A 386 -6.35 38.56 11.79
CA SER A 386 -7.28 39.60 11.37
C SER A 386 -6.64 40.56 10.38
N GLU A 387 -7.44 41.14 9.47
CA GLU A 387 -6.97 42.22 8.58
C GLU A 387 -6.49 43.47 9.35
N ARG A 388 -6.96 43.65 10.60
CA ARG A 388 -6.54 44.72 11.52
C ARG A 388 -5.23 44.45 12.25
N GLY A 389 -4.67 43.24 12.13
CA GLY A 389 -3.46 42.84 12.83
C GLY A 389 -2.17 43.42 12.24
N GLN A 390 -1.06 43.20 12.93
CA GLN A 390 0.29 43.53 12.45
C GLN A 390 0.66 42.67 11.23
N GLU A 391 1.39 43.21 10.27
CA GLU A 391 1.79 42.44 9.08
C GLU A 391 2.66 41.23 9.45
N VAL A 392 2.26 40.04 8.99
CA VAL A 392 2.95 38.77 9.28
C VAL A 392 4.43 38.79 8.88
N ALA A 393 4.79 39.57 7.85
CA ALA A 393 6.16 39.68 7.38
C ALA A 393 7.10 40.26 8.44
N GLU A 394 6.63 41.22 9.23
CA GLU A 394 7.41 42.01 10.20
C GLU A 394 7.59 41.32 11.55
N VAL A 395 6.90 40.20 11.79
CA VAL A 395 6.89 39.53 13.09
C VAL A 395 7.78 38.30 13.07
N ASP A 396 8.71 38.23 14.01
CA ASP A 396 9.44 37.01 14.34
C ASP A 396 8.76 36.27 15.48
N LEU A 397 8.59 34.96 15.33
CA LEU A 397 7.94 34.13 16.32
C LEU A 397 8.96 33.65 17.38
N PRO A 398 8.62 33.70 18.67
CA PRO A 398 9.45 33.11 19.71
C PRO A 398 9.47 31.57 19.59
N SER A 399 10.48 30.94 20.16
CA SER A 399 10.54 29.47 20.27
C SER A 399 9.40 28.97 21.16
N PHE A 400 8.75 27.88 20.76
CA PHE A 400 7.55 27.39 21.44
C PHE A 400 7.41 25.87 21.33
N LYS A 401 6.64 25.28 22.24
CA LYS A 401 6.34 23.85 22.24
C LYS A 401 4.94 23.55 21.69
N HIS A 402 3.95 24.37 22.03
CA HIS A 402 2.54 24.18 21.69
C HIS A 402 1.93 25.50 21.20
N GLY A 403 1.93 25.70 19.88
CA GLY A 403 1.41 26.92 19.26
C GLY A 403 -0.02 26.75 18.79
N ILE A 404 -0.84 27.80 18.89
CA ILE A 404 -2.20 27.84 18.35
C ILE A 404 -2.43 29.07 17.49
N ILE A 405 -3.06 28.87 16.33
CA ILE A 405 -3.45 29.92 15.40
C ILE A 405 -4.98 29.96 15.33
N VAL A 406 -5.57 31.09 15.72
CA VAL A 406 -7.02 31.24 15.87
C VAL A 406 -7.57 32.13 14.77
N PHE A 407 -8.58 31.62 14.07
CA PHE A 407 -9.24 32.26 12.94
C PHE A 407 -10.66 32.66 13.31
N GLY A 408 -11.07 33.84 12.86
CA GLY A 408 -12.44 34.32 12.97
C GLY A 408 -13.39 33.71 11.93
N GLY A 409 -14.69 33.81 12.22
CA GLY A 409 -15.75 33.51 11.26
C GLY A 409 -16.00 34.67 10.30
N LEU A 410 -17.22 34.77 9.78
CA LEU A 410 -17.60 35.86 8.86
C LEU A 410 -17.46 37.25 9.49
N LYS A 411 -17.71 37.36 10.80
CA LYS A 411 -17.67 38.61 11.58
C LYS A 411 -16.30 38.87 12.23
N GLY A 412 -15.28 38.10 11.89
CA GLY A 412 -13.98 38.16 12.56
C GLY A 412 -13.97 37.48 13.92
N LEU A 413 -12.93 37.74 14.72
CA LEU A 413 -12.80 37.23 16.09
C LEU A 413 -13.61 38.07 17.09
N GLU A 414 -13.95 39.30 16.71
CA GLU A 414 -14.73 40.25 17.50
C GLU A 414 -16.07 39.64 17.95
N ALA A 415 -16.77 38.94 17.06
CA ALA A 415 -18.04 38.31 17.41
C ALA A 415 -17.91 37.21 18.48
N SER A 416 -16.78 36.49 18.48
CA SER A 416 -16.52 35.42 19.45
C SER A 416 -16.07 35.96 20.80
N VAL A 417 -15.42 37.13 20.81
CA VAL A 417 -15.06 37.86 22.02
C VAL A 417 -16.30 38.46 22.66
N GLU A 418 -17.16 39.13 21.88
CA GLU A 418 -18.40 39.75 22.38
C GLU A 418 -19.38 38.71 22.96
N ALA A 419 -19.39 37.48 22.43
CA ALA A 419 -20.28 36.42 22.88
C ALA A 419 -19.79 35.67 24.15
N ASP A 420 -18.54 35.86 24.55
CA ASP A 420 -17.91 35.08 25.62
C ASP A 420 -17.73 35.90 26.90
N ASP A 421 -18.64 35.72 27.85
CA ASP A 421 -18.67 36.45 29.13
C ASP A 421 -17.40 36.25 29.99
N GLU A 422 -16.59 35.21 29.73
CA GLU A 422 -15.32 34.99 30.44
C GLU A 422 -14.21 35.94 29.96
N ILE A 423 -14.34 36.48 28.74
CA ILE A 423 -13.38 37.39 28.14
C ILE A 423 -13.75 38.83 28.53
N LYS A 424 -12.84 39.50 29.24
CA LYS A 424 -13.10 40.83 29.85
C LYS A 424 -12.68 42.01 28.99
N THR A 425 -12.29 41.77 27.76
CA THR A 425 -11.80 42.78 26.82
C THR A 425 -12.64 42.77 25.56
N ASP A 426 -12.87 43.94 24.99
CA ASP A 426 -13.59 44.09 23.72
C ASP A 426 -12.62 44.02 22.51
N ASP A 427 -11.32 44.16 22.74
CA ASP A 427 -10.31 44.06 21.67
C ASP A 427 -9.73 42.63 21.61
N PRO A 428 -9.98 41.86 20.54
CA PRO A 428 -9.41 40.54 20.38
C PRO A 428 -7.88 40.53 20.43
N SER A 429 -7.21 41.64 20.09
CA SER A 429 -5.75 41.71 20.05
C SER A 429 -5.10 41.44 21.42
N GLU A 430 -5.79 41.78 22.51
CA GLU A 430 -5.30 41.62 23.89
C GLU A 430 -5.31 40.16 24.38
N ILE A 431 -6.01 39.27 23.68
CA ILE A 431 -6.14 37.84 24.02
C ILE A 431 -4.95 37.03 23.49
N PHE A 432 -4.27 37.54 22.47
CA PHE A 432 -3.21 36.82 21.75
C PHE A 432 -1.85 37.47 22.00
N GLN A 433 -0.79 36.65 21.98
CA GLN A 433 0.58 37.18 21.98
C GLN A 433 0.90 37.90 20.67
N HIS A 434 0.34 37.40 19.56
CA HIS A 434 0.44 38.04 18.25
C HIS A 434 -0.93 38.12 17.60
N TYR A 435 -1.28 39.29 17.08
CA TYR A 435 -2.50 39.49 16.30
C TYR A 435 -2.12 39.96 14.90
N LEU A 436 -2.28 39.09 13.90
CA LEU A 436 -1.58 39.22 12.62
C LEU A 436 -2.51 39.38 11.42
N ASN A 437 -2.13 40.29 10.52
CA ASN A 437 -2.60 40.34 9.16
C ASN A 437 -1.71 39.45 8.26
N VAL A 438 -2.30 38.37 7.76
CA VAL A 438 -1.62 37.35 6.95
C VAL A 438 -1.64 37.65 5.45
N CYS A 439 -2.40 38.65 5.01
CA CYS A 439 -2.53 39.06 3.62
C CYS A 439 -2.63 40.59 3.52
N PRO A 440 -1.52 41.33 3.77
CA PRO A 440 -1.53 42.78 3.62
C PRO A 440 -1.89 43.17 2.18
N GLN A 441 -2.61 44.28 2.03
CA GLN A 441 -3.08 44.80 0.74
C GLN A 441 -3.97 43.81 -0.04
N GLN A 442 -4.82 43.04 0.65
CA GLN A 442 -5.77 42.14 0.00
C GLN A 442 -6.65 42.85 -1.04
N GLY A 443 -6.77 42.25 -2.23
CA GLY A 443 -7.59 42.80 -3.32
C GLY A 443 -9.09 42.52 -3.20
N SER A 444 -9.47 41.59 -2.32
CA SER A 444 -10.87 41.32 -1.95
C SER A 444 -11.21 42.06 -0.66
N ARG A 445 -12.46 42.53 -0.52
CA ARG A 445 -12.92 43.13 0.74
C ARG A 445 -12.85 42.13 1.90
N THR A 446 -13.15 40.86 1.63
CA THR A 446 -13.15 39.81 2.64
C THR A 446 -12.42 38.58 2.12
N ILE A 447 -11.66 37.94 3.00
CA ILE A 447 -11.04 36.63 2.77
C ILE A 447 -11.85 35.63 3.60
N ARG A 448 -12.34 34.56 2.99
CA ARG A 448 -13.09 33.53 3.70
C ARG A 448 -12.17 32.71 4.61
N THR A 449 -12.69 32.16 5.70
CA THR A 449 -11.87 31.44 6.70
C THR A 449 -11.07 30.28 6.10
N GLU A 450 -11.63 29.51 5.16
CA GLU A 450 -10.92 28.42 4.49
C GLU A 450 -9.81 28.91 3.54
N GLU A 451 -9.91 30.14 3.01
CA GLU A 451 -8.86 30.78 2.21
C GLU A 451 -7.77 31.34 3.12
N ALA A 452 -8.18 32.03 4.20
CA ALA A 452 -7.31 32.60 5.20
C ALA A 452 -6.43 31.53 5.86
N LEU A 453 -6.96 30.33 6.12
CA LEU A 453 -6.21 29.19 6.64
C LEU A 453 -5.01 28.85 5.75
N LEU A 454 -5.21 28.73 4.44
CA LEU A 454 -4.13 28.40 3.51
C LEU A 454 -3.09 29.51 3.43
N ILE A 455 -3.53 30.77 3.39
CA ILE A 455 -2.64 31.93 3.31
C ILE A 455 -1.81 32.06 4.60
N ALA A 456 -2.47 32.03 5.75
CA ALA A 456 -1.85 32.13 7.07
C ALA A 456 -0.83 31.03 7.32
N LEU A 457 -1.20 29.77 7.10
CA LEU A 457 -0.31 28.64 7.33
C LEU A 457 0.88 28.64 6.36
N SER A 458 0.68 29.10 5.12
CA SER A 458 1.78 29.30 4.16
C SER A 458 2.77 30.37 4.64
N ALA A 459 2.27 31.51 5.11
CA ALA A 459 3.10 32.61 5.60
C ALA A 459 3.82 32.27 6.92
N LEU A 460 3.15 31.55 7.82
CA LEU A 460 3.68 31.22 9.15
C LEU A 460 4.57 29.98 9.16
N SER A 461 4.37 29.01 8.26
CA SER A 461 5.12 27.74 8.25
C SER A 461 6.66 27.92 8.23
N PRO A 462 7.25 28.82 7.40
CA PRO A 462 8.68 29.11 7.46
C PRO A 462 9.13 29.70 8.81
N LYS A 463 8.33 30.61 9.38
CA LYS A 463 8.62 31.28 10.66
C LYS A 463 8.54 30.31 11.84
N ILE A 464 7.53 29.44 11.86
CA ILE A 464 7.38 28.35 12.85
C ILE A 464 8.59 27.39 12.81
N LYS A 465 9.01 26.98 11.61
CA LYS A 465 10.18 26.10 11.45
C LYS A 465 11.46 26.78 11.94
N LEU A 466 11.62 28.08 11.68
CA LEU A 466 12.78 28.84 12.12
C LEU A 466 12.82 28.97 13.65
N ALA A 467 11.70 29.33 14.28
CA ALA A 467 11.57 29.49 15.72
C ALA A 467 11.92 28.21 16.51
N ASN A 468 11.70 27.04 15.90
CA ASN A 468 11.89 25.74 16.56
C ASN A 468 13.09 24.94 16.05
N LYS A 469 13.94 25.53 15.20
CA LYS A 469 15.14 24.88 14.62
C LYS A 469 16.18 24.47 15.67
N GLY A 470 16.14 25.04 16.87
CA GLY A 470 17.06 24.76 17.98
C GLY A 470 16.58 23.77 19.05
N ILE A 471 15.29 23.40 19.07
CA ILE A 471 14.74 22.53 20.13
C ILE A 471 15.14 21.04 19.91
N GLY A 472 15.30 20.61 18.65
CA GLY A 472 15.56 19.21 18.30
C GLY A 472 16.99 18.70 18.56
N THR A 473 17.99 19.59 18.68
CA THR A 473 19.41 19.21 18.85
C THR A 473 19.83 19.00 20.31
N LEU A 474 19.08 19.55 21.27
CA LEU A 474 19.41 19.45 22.71
C LEU A 474 19.08 18.07 23.33
N GLY A 475 18.33 17.21 22.63
CA GLY A 475 17.91 15.90 23.14
C GLY A 475 18.85 14.72 22.81
N GLN A 476 19.88 14.91 21.97
CA GLN A 476 20.80 13.83 21.55
C GLN A 476 22.19 13.90 22.21
N THR A 477 22.42 14.85 23.10
CA THR A 477 23.67 15.00 23.87
C THR A 477 23.40 14.90 25.37
N ARG A 478 22.90 13.76 25.84
CA ARG A 478 23.08 13.31 27.22
C ARG A 478 23.21 11.80 27.30
#